data_AF-A0A352NIY1-F1
#
_entry.id   AF-A0A352NIY1-F1
#
_cell.length_a   1.000
_cell.length_b   1.000
_cell.length_c   1.000
_cell.angle_alpha   90.00
_cell.angle_beta   90.00
_cell.angle_gamma   90.00
#
_symmetry.space_group_name_H-M   'P 1'
#
loop_
_entity.id
_entity.type
_entity.pdbx_description
1 polymer ?
#
loop_
_entity_poly.entity_id
_entity_poly.type
_entity_poly.pdbx_seq_one_letter_code
_entity_poly.pdbx_strand_id
1 'polypeptide(L)' 'PEEVGLLRQIVIGKHSGTAALKAKFAEFGIVLTDHHAQELLPKIRSVTISLKRNLFDKELMYVYEDYFGKRD' A
#
# COMPACT_ATOMS: atom_id res chain seq x y z
N PRO A 1 -14.86 -24.48 -18.95
CA PRO A 1 -14.54 -23.74 -17.71
C PRO A 1 -14.13 -22.32 -18.09
N GLU A 2 -15.11 -21.42 -18.02
CA GLU A 2 -15.03 -20.04 -18.49
C GLU A 2 -13.89 -19.28 -17.82
N GLU A 3 -13.18 -18.49 -18.63
CA GLU A 3 -12.10 -17.61 -18.23
C GLU A 3 -12.57 -16.67 -17.12
N VAL A 4 -12.29 -17.02 -15.87
CA VAL A 4 -12.26 -16.06 -14.78
C VAL A 4 -11.04 -15.17 -14.97
N GLY A 5 -11.17 -14.19 -15.86
CA GLY A 5 -10.23 -13.08 -16.08
C GLY A 5 -10.21 -12.08 -14.92
N LEU A 6 -10.17 -12.58 -13.69
CA LEU A 6 -10.00 -11.75 -12.50
C LEU A 6 -8.56 -11.21 -12.51
N LEU A 7 -8.41 -9.97 -12.95
CA LEU A 7 -7.19 -9.20 -12.75
C LEU A 7 -6.79 -9.33 -11.27
N ARG A 8 -5.58 -9.85 -11.01
CA ARG A 8 -5.09 -9.98 -9.64
C ARG A 8 -4.93 -8.58 -9.06
N GLN A 9 -5.77 -8.23 -8.11
CA GLN A 9 -5.60 -6.99 -7.33
C GLN A 9 -4.57 -7.24 -6.23
N ILE A 10 -3.53 -6.40 -6.17
CA ILE A 10 -2.60 -6.41 -5.05
C ILE A 10 -3.29 -5.77 -3.84
N VAL A 11 -3.44 -6.54 -2.77
CA VAL A 11 -4.04 -6.09 -1.51
C VAL A 11 -2.94 -5.89 -0.47
N ILE A 12 -2.95 -4.72 0.18
CA ILE A 12 -1.98 -4.38 1.22
C ILE A 12 -2.62 -4.50 2.60
N GLY A 13 -2.02 -5.36 3.44
CA GLY A 13 -2.48 -5.60 4.80
C GLY A 13 -1.34 -5.92 5.77
N LYS A 14 -1.69 -6.41 6.97
CA LYS A 14 -0.73 -6.63 8.08
C LYS A 14 0.42 -7.60 7.77
N HIS A 15 0.24 -8.47 6.76
CA HIS A 15 1.24 -9.44 6.33
C HIS A 15 2.00 -9.03 5.06
N SER A 16 1.60 -7.94 4.40
CA SER A 16 2.27 -7.50 3.17
C SER A 16 3.72 -7.08 3.47
N GLY A 17 4.62 -7.39 2.54
CA GLY A 17 6.02 -6.94 2.57
C GLY A 17 6.25 -5.68 1.74
N THR A 18 7.48 -5.15 1.78
CA THR A 18 7.87 -3.96 1.01
C THR A 18 7.73 -4.17 -0.51
N ALA A 19 8.02 -5.38 -1.01
CA ALA A 19 7.85 -5.70 -2.43
C ALA A 19 6.38 -5.57 -2.89
N ALA A 20 5.44 -6.09 -2.10
CA ALA A 20 4.01 -5.96 -2.40
C ALA A 20 3.57 -4.48 -2.33
N LEU A 21 4.08 -3.73 -1.35
CA LEU A 21 3.80 -2.30 -1.21
C LEU A 21 4.29 -1.51 -2.43
N LYS A 22 5.52 -1.74 -2.87
CA LYS A 22 6.08 -1.13 -4.09
C LYS A 22 5.26 -1.46 -5.33
N ALA A 23 4.90 -2.73 -5.50
CA ALA A 23 4.10 -3.16 -6.64
C ALA A 23 2.72 -2.48 -6.64
N LYS A 24 2.08 -2.36 -5.47
CA LYS A 24 0.80 -1.65 -5.35
C LYS A 24 0.92 -0.17 -5.69
N PHE A 25 1.95 0.52 -5.19
CA PHE A 25 2.15 1.94 -5.49
C PHE A 25 2.53 2.19 -6.96
N ALA A 26 3.19 1.23 -7.61
CA ALA A 26 3.45 1.28 -9.05
C ALA A 26 2.14 1.26 -9.87
N GLU A 27 1.07 0.60 -9.41
CA GLU A 27 -0.27 0.68 -10.03
C GLU A 27 -0.83 2.12 -10.02
N PHE A 28 -0.40 2.95 -9.06
CA PHE A 28 -0.78 4.36 -8.96
C PHE A 28 0.15 5.30 -9.75
N GLY A 29 1.17 4.76 -10.43
CA GLY A 29 2.21 5.56 -11.07
C GLY A 29 3.26 6.12 -10.10
N ILE A 30 3.30 5.64 -8.85
CA ILE A 30 4.26 6.08 -7.82
C ILE A 30 5.33 5.02 -7.62
N VAL A 31 6.58 5.37 -7.94
CA VAL A 31 7.73 4.49 -7.72
C VAL A 31 8.32 4.74 -6.34
N LEU A 32 8.06 3.83 -5.40
CA LEU A 32 8.67 3.88 -4.07
C LEU A 32 10.12 3.37 -4.09
N THR A 33 11.03 4.14 -3.49
CA THR A 33 12.38 3.67 -3.17
C THR A 33 12.33 2.57 -2.10
N ASP A 34 13.42 1.80 -1.93
CA ASP A 34 13.54 0.87 -0.80
C ASP A 34 13.32 1.55 0.55
N HIS A 35 13.92 2.74 0.71
CA HIS A 35 13.76 3.56 1.91
C HIS A 35 12.30 3.95 2.14
N HIS A 36 11.63 4.53 1.14
CA HIS A 36 10.23 4.93 1.28
C HIS A 36 9.32 3.74 1.63
N ALA A 37 9.53 2.59 0.99
CA ALA A 37 8.76 1.39 1.27
C ALA A 37 9.02 0.85 2.69
N GLN A 38 10.26 0.89 3.17
CA GLN A 38 10.62 0.48 4.53
C GLN A 38 10.02 1.39 5.60
N GLU A 39 9.96 2.70 5.36
CA GLU A 39 9.35 3.64 6.30
C GLU A 39 7.81 3.60 6.29
N LEU A 40 7.21 3.42 5.12
CA LEU A 40 5.76 3.46 4.96
C LEU A 40 5.08 2.16 5.43
N LEU A 41 5.73 1.00 5.25
CA LEU A 41 5.18 -0.30 5.60
C LEU A 41 4.73 -0.45 7.06
N PRO A 42 5.53 -0.08 8.09
CA PRO A 42 5.10 -0.20 9.48
C PRO A 42 3.88 0.67 9.81
N LYS A 43 3.75 1.85 9.18
CA LYS A 43 2.58 2.72 9.35
C LYS A 43 1.32 2.07 8.81
N ILE A 44 1.37 1.59 7.57
CA ILE A 44 0.24 0.90 6.94
C ILE A 44 -0.17 -0.35 7.74
N ARG A 45 0.80 -1.11 8.24
CA ARG A 45 0.53 -2.29 9.09
C ARG A 45 -0.17 -1.88 10.39
N SER A 46 0.29 -0.82 11.05
CA SER A 46 -0.34 -0.30 12.27
C SER A 46 -1.81 0.08 12.04
N VAL A 47 -2.09 0.85 10.97
CA VAL A 47 -3.46 1.25 10.63
C VAL A 47 -4.32 0.02 10.29
N THR A 48 -3.81 -0.92 9.50
CA THR A 48 -4.51 -2.17 9.16
C THR A 48 -4.88 -2.98 10.41
N ILE A 49 -3.95 -3.09 11.36
CA ILE A 49 -4.17 -3.80 12.64
C ILE A 49 -5.25 -3.10 13.45
N SER A 50 -5.19 -1.76 13.55
CA SER A 50 -6.16 -0.95 14.29
C SER A 50 -7.58 -1.07 13.71
N LEU A 51 -7.71 -0.98 12.39
CA LEU A 51 -8.99 -1.07 11.69
C LEU A 51 -9.52 -2.52 11.54
N LYS A 52 -8.68 -3.53 11.81
CA LYS A 52 -8.96 -4.96 11.60
C LYS A 52 -9.35 -5.29 10.14
N ARG A 53 -8.90 -4.49 9.18
CA ARG A 53 -9.12 -4.68 7.74
C ARG A 53 -7.98 -4.06 6.94
N ASN A 54 -7.82 -4.51 5.70
CA ASN A 54 -6.87 -3.92 4.75
C ASN A 54 -7.26 -2.48 4.42
N LEU A 55 -6.26 -1.69 3.98
CA LEU A 55 -6.48 -0.34 3.49
C LEU A 55 -6.96 -0.36 2.05
N PHE A 56 -7.93 0.51 1.75
CA PHE A 56 -8.32 0.82 0.38
C PHE A 56 -7.27 1.71 -0.29
N ASP A 57 -7.27 1.75 -1.61
CA ASP A 57 -6.29 2.50 -2.40
C ASP A 57 -6.22 3.98 -1.98
N LYS A 58 -7.36 4.64 -1.75
CA LYS A 58 -7.40 6.01 -1.23
C LYS A 58 -6.73 6.16 0.14
N GLU A 59 -6.88 5.17 1.02
CA GLU A 59 -6.29 5.20 2.37
C GLU A 59 -4.78 4.97 2.31
N LEU A 60 -4.31 4.12 1.39
CA LEU A 60 -2.87 3.98 1.11
C LEU A 60 -2.27 5.30 0.65
N MET A 61 -2.95 6.01 -0.26
CA MET A 61 -2.52 7.31 -0.75
C MET A 61 -2.52 8.37 0.36
N TYR A 62 -3.56 8.42 1.20
CA TYR A 62 -3.59 9.34 2.34
C TYR A 62 -2.43 9.11 3.30
N VAL A 63 -2.09 7.86 3.63
CA VAL A 63 -0.94 7.57 4.53
C VAL A 63 0.38 7.96 3.85
N TYR A 64 0.51 7.77 2.54
CA TYR A 64 1.68 8.20 1.78
C TYR A 64 1.84 9.72 1.76
N GLU A 65 0.78 10.46 1.41
CA GLU A 65 0.78 11.92 1.36
C GLU A 65 0.96 12.54 2.74
N ASP A 66 0.36 11.99 3.79
CA ASP A 66 0.57 12.47 5.16
C ASP A 66 2.03 12.30 5.61
N TYR A 67 2.68 11.21 5.17
CA TYR A 67 4.06 10.94 5.58
C TYR A 67 5.12 11.66 4.73
N PHE A 68 4.93 11.79 3.41
CA PHE A 68 5.91 12.39 2.51
C PHE A 68 5.51 13.76 1.96
N GLY A 69 4.23 14.13 2.03
CA GLY A 69 3.65 15.30 1.38
C GLY A 69 3.50 16.54 2.26
N LYS A 70 3.72 16.47 3.58
CA LYS A 70 3.73 17.67 4.42
C LYS A 70 5.14 18.25 4.54
N ARG A 71 5.46 19.15 3.61
CA ARG A 71 6.32 20.30 3.87
C ARG A 71 5.39 21.48 4.16
N ASP A 72 5.20 21.81 5.43
CA ASP A 72 4.95 23.20 5.81
C ASP A 72 6.31 23.91 5.92
#